data_AF-A0A939ALX7-F1
#
_entry.id   AF-A0A939ALX7-F1
#
_cell.length_a   1.000
_cell.length_b   1.000
_cell.length_c   1.000
_cell.angle_alpha   90.00
_cell.angle_beta   90.00
_cell.angle_gamma   90.00
#
_symmetry.space_group_name_H-M   'P 1'
#
loop_
_entity.id
_entity.type
_entity.pdbx_description
1 polymer ?
#
loop_
_entity_poly.entity_id
_entity_poly.type
_entity_poly.pdbx_seq_one_letter_code
_entity_poly.pdbx_strand_id
1 'polypeptide(L)'
;MDENEKLNQAVEAYEKNFDKAANTLGKVGRGANRLYIGCTTILVNLFFAAFCLWGAYAASVSWKLETTGELTTGTIIRLEESETSEGYCCVYAPVIEFQANGQTYSFESDTASDQSAYTVGGQVRVRYDPANPNTAQIDNFMERWLFPAIIIPAMVFASLLVTFFMVRAWQRNEVII
;
A
#
# COMPACT_ATOMS: atom_id res chain seq x y z
N MET A 1 45.70 25.99 -55.58
CA MET A 1 44.86 25.30 -54.58
C MET A 1 43.70 24.69 -55.34
N ASP A 2 43.72 23.37 -55.47
CA ASP A 2 42.84 22.57 -56.33
C ASP A 2 41.38 22.63 -55.83
N GLU A 3 40.41 22.63 -56.74
CA GLU A 3 38.98 22.65 -56.43
C GLU A 3 38.57 21.40 -55.63
N ASN A 4 39.19 20.26 -55.94
CA ASN A 4 39.01 19.01 -55.19
C ASN A 4 39.45 19.13 -53.73
N GLU A 5 40.50 19.90 -53.45
CA GLU A 5 41.01 20.08 -52.09
C GLU A 5 40.05 20.92 -51.23
N LYS A 6 39.41 21.94 -51.82
CA LYS A 6 38.37 22.74 -51.15
C LYS A 6 37.11 21.92 -50.86
N LEU A 7 36.72 21.06 -51.81
CA LEU A 7 35.59 20.14 -51.63
C LEU A 7 35.84 19.15 -50.49
N ASN A 8 37.02 18.53 -50.45
CA ASN A 8 37.39 17.59 -49.39
C ASN A 8 37.40 18.26 -48.00
N GLN A 9 37.94 19.48 -47.89
CA GLN A 9 37.91 20.24 -46.64
C GLN A 9 36.49 20.59 -46.19
N ALA A 10 35.60 20.93 -47.13
CA ALA A 10 34.20 21.22 -46.81
C ALA A 10 33.44 19.97 -46.32
N VAL A 11 33.70 18.82 -46.94
CA VAL A 11 33.12 17.53 -46.53
C VAL A 11 33.61 17.13 -45.14
N GLU A 12 34.92 17.18 -44.88
CA GLU A 12 35.47 16.87 -43.55
C GLU A 12 34.92 17.79 -42.45
N ALA A 13 34.76 19.09 -42.76
CA ALA A 13 34.17 20.04 -41.83
C ALA A 13 32.71 19.71 -41.52
N TYR A 14 31.94 19.28 -42.53
CA TYR A 14 30.55 18.87 -42.36
C TYR A 14 30.44 17.59 -41.52
N GLU A 15 31.22 16.55 -41.85
CA GLU A 15 31.26 15.29 -41.11
C GLU A 15 31.62 15.51 -39.65
N LYS A 16 32.67 16.30 -39.37
CA LYS A 16 33.07 16.64 -38.00
C LYS A 16 31.98 17.37 -37.22
N ASN A 17 31.23 18.26 -37.88
CA ASN A 17 30.12 18.97 -37.25
C ASN A 17 28.94 18.04 -36.99
N PHE A 18 28.63 17.14 -37.94
CA PHE A 18 27.60 16.13 -37.79
C PHE A 18 27.94 15.17 -36.63
N ASP A 19 29.17 14.68 -36.55
CA ASP A 19 29.63 13.81 -35.46
C ASP A 19 29.59 14.51 -34.10
N LYS A 20 29.92 15.80 -34.06
CA LYS A 20 29.81 16.61 -32.83
C LYS A 20 28.35 16.79 -32.41
N ALA A 21 27.45 17.03 -33.36
CA ALA A 21 26.02 17.11 -33.10
C ALA A 21 25.45 15.77 -32.62
N ALA A 22 25.75 14.67 -33.31
CA ALA A 22 25.34 13.32 -32.95
C ALA A 22 25.86 12.91 -31.56
N ASN A 23 27.13 13.18 -31.25
CA ASN A 23 27.69 12.94 -29.91
C ASN A 23 27.02 13.79 -28.82
N THR A 24 26.64 15.03 -29.14
CA THR A 24 25.96 15.92 -28.19
C THR A 24 24.54 15.42 -27.93
N LEU A 25 23.80 15.02 -28.97
CA LEU A 25 22.46 14.42 -28.84
C LEU A 25 22.51 13.12 -28.04
N GLY A 26 23.49 12.25 -28.29
CA GLY A 26 23.69 11.02 -27.52
C GLY A 26 23.99 11.28 -26.03
N LYS A 27 24.78 12.32 -25.71
CA LYS A 27 25.03 12.74 -24.32
C LYS A 27 23.77 13.29 -23.65
N VAL A 28 22.96 14.07 -24.36
CA VAL A 28 21.70 14.63 -23.85
C VAL A 28 20.68 13.52 -23.59
N GLY A 29 20.50 12.59 -24.54
CA GLY A 29 19.60 11.44 -24.36
C GLY A 29 19.98 10.56 -23.18
N ARG A 30 21.29 10.30 -23.00
CA ARG A 30 21.79 9.57 -21.83
C ARG A 30 21.56 10.33 -20.52
N GLY A 31 21.73 11.65 -20.51
CA GLY A 31 21.43 12.49 -19.34
C GLY A 31 19.95 12.49 -18.96
N ALA A 32 19.06 12.61 -19.96
CA ALA A 32 17.62 12.57 -19.77
C ALA A 32 17.13 11.22 -19.21
N ASN A 33 17.64 10.10 -19.74
CA ASN A 33 17.31 8.77 -19.21
C ASN A 33 17.73 8.62 -17.74
N ARG A 34 18.91 9.13 -17.37
CA ARG A 34 19.40 9.08 -15.98
C ARG A 34 18.53 9.91 -15.03
N LEU A 35 18.05 11.07 -15.48
CA LEU A 35 17.11 11.91 -14.74
C LEU A 35 15.76 11.22 -14.56
N TYR A 36 15.21 10.64 -15.64
CA TYR A 36 13.93 9.92 -15.59
C TYR A 36 13.94 8.74 -14.61
N ILE A 37 15.01 7.92 -14.64
CA ILE A 37 15.24 6.81 -13.70
C ILE A 37 15.28 7.32 -12.26
N GLY A 38 16.02 8.40 -12.00
CA GLY A 38 16.13 9.00 -10.67
C GLY A 38 14.80 9.54 -10.16
N CYS A 39 14.09 10.35 -10.96
CA CYS A 39 12.79 10.91 -10.60
C CYS A 39 11.76 9.81 -10.33
N THR A 40 11.69 8.79 -11.18
CA THR A 40 10.75 7.67 -11.02
C THR A 40 11.03 6.90 -9.73
N THR A 41 12.30 6.62 -9.41
CA THR A 41 12.69 5.92 -8.17
C THR A 41 12.26 6.71 -6.92
N ILE A 42 12.45 8.03 -6.93
CA ILE A 42 12.08 8.90 -5.81
C ILE A 42 10.56 8.93 -5.63
N LEU A 43 9.80 9.09 -6.71
CA LEU A 43 8.33 9.13 -6.65
C LEU A 43 7.74 7.82 -6.09
N VAL A 44 8.27 6.67 -6.53
CA VAL A 44 7.84 5.37 -6.02
C VAL A 44 8.12 5.26 -4.51
N ASN A 45 9.33 5.62 -4.06
CA ASN A 45 9.67 5.57 -2.62
C ASN A 45 8.81 6.50 -1.76
N LEU A 46 8.47 7.70 -2.27
CA LEU A 46 7.58 8.62 -1.57
C LEU A 46 6.17 8.07 -1.42
N PHE A 47 5.64 7.40 -2.45
CA PHE A 47 4.35 6.73 -2.38
C PHE A 47 4.35 5.62 -1.30
N PHE A 48 5.39 4.78 -1.27
CA PHE A 48 5.56 3.77 -0.23
C PHE A 48 5.66 4.38 1.17
N ALA A 49 6.41 5.48 1.33
CA ALA A 49 6.54 6.17 2.62
C ALA A 49 5.20 6.74 3.11
N ALA A 50 4.40 7.34 2.22
CA ALA A 50 3.07 7.85 2.57
C ALA A 50 2.14 6.73 3.03
N PHE A 51 2.17 5.57 2.36
CA PHE A 51 1.37 4.41 2.75
C PHE A 51 1.80 3.84 4.10
N CYS A 52 3.11 3.76 4.38
CA CYS A 52 3.63 3.37 5.68
C CYS A 52 3.23 4.34 6.80
N LEU A 53 3.27 5.65 6.55
CA LEU A 53 2.84 6.67 7.53
C LEU A 53 1.33 6.56 7.82
N TRP A 54 0.50 6.33 6.80
CA TRP A 54 -0.93 6.11 7.00
C TRP A 54 -1.19 4.83 7.80
N GLY A 55 -0.51 3.73 7.47
CA GLY A 55 -0.60 2.48 8.24
C GLY A 55 -0.18 2.65 9.71
N ALA A 56 0.92 3.36 9.96
CA ALA A 56 1.38 3.67 11.31
C ALA A 56 0.40 4.56 12.10
N TYR A 57 -0.25 5.52 11.42
CA TYR A 57 -1.31 6.33 12.01
C TYR A 57 -2.53 5.48 12.39
N ALA A 58 -3.02 4.64 11.47
CA ALA A 58 -4.14 3.72 11.72
C ALA A 58 -3.83 2.74 12.87
N ALA A 59 -2.59 2.24 12.94
CA ALA A 59 -2.12 1.39 14.02
C ALA A 59 -2.04 2.14 15.36
N SER A 60 -1.63 3.41 15.36
CA SER A 60 -1.58 4.24 16.58
C SER A 60 -2.97 4.51 17.16
N VAL A 61 -3.97 4.74 16.30
CA VAL A 61 -5.38 4.87 16.70
C VAL A 61 -5.88 3.55 17.31
N SER A 62 -5.51 2.43 16.68
CA SER A 62 -5.85 1.07 17.12
C SER A 62 -5.20 0.70 18.48
N TRP A 63 -3.98 1.15 18.75
CA TRP A 63 -3.27 0.93 20.01
C TRP A 63 -3.90 1.62 21.22
N LYS A 64 -4.60 2.74 21.00
CA LYS A 64 -5.35 3.41 22.07
C LYS A 64 -6.51 2.55 22.58
N LEU A 65 -7.13 1.76 21.69
CA LEU A 65 -8.18 0.80 22.03
C LEU A 65 -7.63 -0.45 22.73
N GLU A 66 -6.42 -0.89 22.37
CA GLU A 66 -5.79 -2.07 22.97
C GLU A 66 -5.28 -1.84 24.40
N THR A 67 -4.84 -0.62 24.72
CA THR A 67 -4.31 -0.30 26.07
C THR A 67 -5.39 -0.09 27.13
N THR A 68 -6.66 0.09 26.73
CA THR A 68 -7.80 0.25 27.66
C THR A 68 -8.82 -0.86 27.56
N GLY A 69 -8.92 -1.59 26.45
CA GLY A 69 -9.95 -2.60 26.25
C GLY A 69 -9.62 -3.95 26.90
N GLU A 70 -10.55 -4.48 27.69
CA GLU A 70 -10.49 -5.84 28.23
C GLU A 70 -11.06 -6.86 27.24
N LEU A 71 -10.52 -8.08 27.29
CA LEU A 71 -10.94 -9.18 26.43
C LEU A 71 -11.97 -10.06 27.16
N THR A 72 -13.09 -10.30 26.52
CA THR A 72 -14.12 -11.25 26.97
C THR A 72 -14.55 -12.15 25.81
N THR A 73 -15.29 -13.21 26.12
CA THR A 73 -15.84 -14.11 25.10
C THR A 73 -17.29 -13.73 24.85
N GLY A 74 -17.62 -13.41 23.59
CA GLY A 74 -18.97 -13.15 23.14
C GLY A 74 -19.53 -14.32 22.33
N THR A 75 -20.86 -14.47 22.34
CA THR A 75 -21.60 -15.47 21.55
C THR A 75 -22.48 -14.78 20.53
N ILE A 76 -22.49 -15.27 19.30
CA ILE A 76 -23.34 -14.73 18.23
C ILE A 76 -24.76 -15.25 18.46
N ILE A 77 -25.67 -14.35 18.84
CA ILE A 77 -27.05 -14.71 19.18
C ILE A 77 -28.01 -14.53 18.00
N ARG A 78 -27.71 -13.62 17.06
CA ARG A 78 -28.56 -13.30 15.91
C ARG A 78 -27.74 -12.69 14.78
N LEU A 79 -28.23 -12.80 13.56
CA LEU A 79 -27.78 -12.05 12.39
C LEU A 79 -28.92 -11.08 12.03
N GLU A 80 -28.65 -9.78 12.05
CA GLU A 80 -29.61 -8.77 11.58
C GLU A 80 -29.34 -8.44 10.13
N GLU A 81 -30.42 -8.32 9.36
CA GLU A 81 -30.39 -8.02 7.94
C GLU A 81 -30.49 -6.51 7.76
N SER A 82 -29.43 -5.92 7.20
CA SER A 82 -29.44 -4.53 6.77
C SER A 82 -29.89 -4.47 5.31
N GLU A 83 -31.11 -3.97 5.09
CA GLU A 83 -31.61 -3.63 3.76
C GLU A 83 -30.86 -2.39 3.25
N THR A 84 -29.84 -2.60 2.43
CA THR A 84 -29.23 -1.49 1.68
C THR A 84 -30.05 -1.23 0.43
N SER A 85 -30.49 0.02 0.26
CA SER A 85 -31.54 0.47 -0.66
C SER A 85 -31.18 0.47 -2.15
N GLU A 86 -30.20 -0.32 -2.61
CA GLU A 86 -29.72 -0.29 -3.99
C GLU A 86 -29.34 -1.68 -4.53
N GLY A 87 -30.21 -2.68 -4.41
CA GLY A 87 -30.17 -3.90 -5.23
C GLY A 87 -28.92 -4.80 -5.13
N TYR A 88 -27.98 -4.50 -4.24
CA TYR A 88 -26.88 -5.37 -3.86
C TYR A 88 -27.31 -6.23 -2.66
N CYS A 89 -26.83 -7.48 -2.64
CA CYS A 89 -27.18 -8.54 -1.69
C CYS A 89 -27.21 -8.07 -0.22
N CYS A 90 -28.11 -8.65 0.57
CA CYS A 90 -28.38 -8.29 1.96
C CYS A 90 -27.11 -8.34 2.83
N VAL A 91 -26.79 -7.28 3.57
CA VAL A 91 -25.66 -7.30 4.51
C VAL A 91 -26.17 -7.88 5.83
N TYR A 92 -25.57 -8.98 6.30
CA TYR A 92 -25.90 -9.57 7.60
C TYR A 92 -24.90 -9.09 8.65
N ALA A 93 -25.36 -8.31 9.62
CA ALA A 93 -24.57 -7.87 10.75
C ALA A 93 -24.78 -8.82 11.95
N PRO A 94 -23.73 -9.47 12.47
CA PRO A 94 -23.87 -10.32 13.65
C PRO A 94 -24.14 -9.47 14.90
N VAL A 95 -25.14 -9.88 15.68
CA VAL A 95 -25.41 -9.38 17.03
C VAL A 95 -24.70 -10.30 18.01
N ILE A 96 -23.72 -9.75 18.72
CA ILE A 96 -22.89 -10.49 19.67
C ILE A 96 -23.31 -10.13 21.09
N GLU A 97 -23.56 -11.16 21.90
CA GLU A 97 -23.83 -11.05 23.33
C GLU A 97 -22.58 -11.42 24.13
N PHE A 98 -22.20 -10.60 25.12
CA PHE A 98 -21.07 -10.87 26.00
C PHE A 98 -21.40 -10.46 27.44
N GLN A 99 -20.67 -11.03 28.40
CA GLN A 99 -20.77 -10.61 29.80
C GLN A 99 -19.58 -9.74 30.20
N ALA A 100 -19.90 -8.63 30.87
CA ALA A 100 -18.95 -7.71 31.47
C ALA A 100 -19.52 -7.19 32.79
N ASN A 101 -18.67 -7.07 33.82
CA ASN A 101 -19.07 -6.56 35.15
C ASN A 101 -20.30 -7.25 35.77
N GLY A 102 -20.51 -8.54 35.47
CA GLY A 102 -21.66 -9.32 35.95
C GLY A 102 -23.00 -8.99 35.28
N GLN A 103 -22.98 -8.22 34.19
CA GLN A 103 -24.15 -7.91 33.36
C GLN A 103 -23.93 -8.39 31.92
N THR A 104 -25.04 -8.72 31.26
CA THR A 104 -25.04 -9.12 29.85
C THR A 104 -25.23 -7.88 28.96
N TYR A 105 -24.36 -7.72 27.98
CA TYR A 105 -24.39 -6.65 26.99
C TYR A 105 -24.45 -7.26 25.58
N SER A 106 -25.10 -6.56 24.65
CA SER A 106 -25.16 -6.95 23.24
C SER A 106 -24.82 -5.77 22.34
N PHE A 107 -24.02 -6.00 21.30
CA PHE A 107 -23.70 -4.99 20.30
C PHE A 107 -23.77 -5.56 18.89
N GLU A 108 -24.05 -4.69 17.93
CA GLU A 108 -23.99 -4.96 16.50
C GLU A 108 -22.58 -4.66 16.00
N SER A 109 -21.96 -5.56 15.24
CA SER A 109 -20.61 -5.34 14.73
C SER A 109 -20.64 -4.40 13.51
N ASP A 110 -19.97 -3.24 13.63
CA ASP A 110 -19.73 -2.30 12.51
C ASP A 110 -18.82 -2.89 11.41
N THR A 111 -18.15 -4.01 11.68
CA THR A 111 -17.28 -4.66 10.71
C THR A 111 -18.12 -5.56 9.81
N ALA A 112 -18.78 -4.95 8.83
CA ALA A 112 -19.39 -5.65 7.71
C ALA A 112 -18.26 -6.25 6.83
N SER A 113 -17.75 -7.43 7.21
CA SER A 113 -16.82 -8.21 6.39
C SER A 113 -17.41 -9.60 6.12
N ASP A 114 -17.50 -9.93 4.82
CA ASP A 114 -17.91 -11.17 4.16
C ASP A 114 -18.75 -12.19 4.97
N GLN A 115 -19.96 -12.46 4.46
CA GLN A 115 -21.04 -13.31 4.98
C GLN A 115 -20.67 -14.77 5.39
N SER A 116 -19.44 -15.24 5.19
CA SER A 116 -19.11 -16.68 5.23
C SER A 116 -18.49 -17.21 6.54
N ALA A 117 -18.22 -16.37 7.55
CA ALA A 117 -17.48 -16.83 8.75
C ALA A 117 -18.30 -16.94 10.05
N TYR A 118 -19.53 -16.41 10.09
CA TYR A 118 -20.27 -16.26 11.35
C TYR A 118 -21.45 -17.23 11.44
N THR A 119 -21.33 -18.22 12.33
CA THR A 119 -22.42 -19.17 12.64
C THR A 119 -23.11 -18.75 13.93
N VAL A 120 -24.45 -18.77 13.97
CA VAL A 120 -25.23 -18.54 15.21
C VAL A 120 -24.80 -19.57 16.26
N GLY A 121 -24.49 -19.11 17.47
CA GLY A 121 -23.88 -19.92 18.54
C GLY A 121 -22.36 -20.02 18.50
N GLY A 122 -21.70 -19.42 17.49
CA GLY A 122 -20.25 -19.28 17.44
C GLY A 122 -19.74 -18.37 18.54
N GLN A 123 -18.60 -18.73 19.13
CA GLN A 123 -17.89 -17.89 20.09
C GLN A 123 -16.85 -17.03 19.38
N VAL A 124 -16.85 -15.74 19.70
CA VAL A 124 -15.87 -14.76 19.18
C VAL A 124 -15.23 -14.01 20.35
N ARG A 125 -13.98 -13.59 20.17
CA ARG A 125 -13.31 -12.74 21.17
C ARG A 125 -13.82 -11.33 20.99
N VAL A 126 -14.32 -10.72 22.06
CA VAL A 126 -14.83 -9.35 22.10
C VAL A 126 -13.89 -8.52 22.96
N ARG A 127 -13.49 -7.36 22.45
CA ARG A 127 -12.80 -6.34 23.23
C ARG A 127 -13.79 -5.24 23.57
N TYR A 128 -13.93 -4.92 24.85
CA TYR A 128 -14.83 -3.88 25.34
C TYR A 128 -14.09 -2.87 26.20
N ASP A 129 -14.57 -1.63 26.23
CA ASP A 129 -14.06 -0.60 27.15
C ASP A 129 -14.62 -0.83 28.57
N PRO A 130 -13.78 -1.14 29.58
CA PRO A 130 -14.25 -1.35 30.95
C PRO A 130 -14.85 -0.08 31.59
N ALA A 131 -14.51 1.13 31.09
CA ALA A 131 -15.14 2.38 31.52
C ALA A 131 -16.51 2.62 30.87
N ASN A 132 -16.77 2.03 29.70
CA ASN A 132 -18.07 2.07 29.03
C ASN A 132 -18.34 0.78 28.24
N PRO A 133 -18.98 -0.23 28.88
CA PRO A 133 -19.20 -1.54 28.27
C PRO A 133 -20.04 -1.54 26.99
N ASN A 134 -20.77 -0.46 26.68
CA ASN A 134 -21.49 -0.35 25.41
C ASN A 134 -20.55 -0.17 24.20
N THR A 135 -19.29 0.20 24.44
CA THR A 135 -18.28 0.31 23.39
C THR A 135 -17.53 -1.01 23.28
N ALA A 136 -17.97 -1.89 22.40
CA ALA A 136 -17.38 -3.21 22.18
C ALA A 136 -17.16 -3.49 20.70
N GLN A 137 -16.10 -4.24 20.39
CA GLN A 137 -15.73 -4.64 19.02
C GLN A 137 -15.18 -6.06 19.02
N ILE A 138 -15.32 -6.78 17.90
CA ILE A 138 -14.72 -8.11 17.73
C ILE A 138 -13.20 -7.96 17.66
N ASP A 139 -12.47 -8.75 18.46
CA ASP A 139 -11.00 -8.78 18.50
C ASP A 139 -10.46 -9.62 17.33
N ASN A 140 -10.52 -9.05 16.13
CA ASN A 140 -9.88 -9.60 14.94
C ASN A 140 -8.39 -9.24 14.91
N PHE A 141 -7.65 -9.58 15.97
CA PHE A 141 -6.20 -9.32 16.08
C PHE A 141 -5.44 -9.89 14.87
N MET A 142 -5.80 -11.10 14.43
CA MET A 142 -5.21 -11.72 13.24
C MET A 142 -5.49 -10.88 11.99
N GLU A 143 -6.73 -10.53 11.65
CA GLU A 143 -6.98 -9.72 10.44
C GLU A 143 -6.36 -8.32 10.53
N ARG A 144 -6.40 -7.70 11.72
CA ARG A 144 -5.88 -6.35 11.96
C ARG A 144 -4.36 -6.26 11.85
N TRP A 145 -3.63 -7.30 12.27
CA TRP A 145 -2.16 -7.30 12.26
C TRP A 145 -1.55 -8.15 11.14
N LEU A 146 -2.20 -9.22 10.68
CA LEU A 146 -1.70 -10.10 9.62
C LEU A 146 -1.60 -9.36 8.28
N PHE A 147 -2.62 -8.56 7.92
CA PHE A 147 -2.60 -7.81 6.68
C PHE A 147 -1.44 -6.79 6.64
N PRO A 148 -1.27 -5.90 7.63
CA PRO A 148 -0.09 -5.05 7.71
C PRO A 148 1.23 -5.84 7.82
N ALA A 149 1.27 -6.92 8.61
CA ALA A 149 2.48 -7.70 8.83
C ALA A 149 3.00 -8.40 7.57
N ILE A 150 2.13 -8.73 6.61
CA ILE A 150 2.54 -9.32 5.32
C ILE A 150 2.83 -8.21 4.29
N ILE A 151 1.94 -7.23 4.18
CA ILE A 151 2.02 -6.20 3.14
C ILE A 151 3.24 -5.29 3.36
N ILE A 152 3.50 -4.82 4.58
CA ILE A 152 4.61 -3.90 4.87
C ILE A 152 5.98 -4.49 4.44
N PRO A 153 6.39 -5.70 4.87
CA PRO A 153 7.66 -6.26 4.44
C PRO A 153 7.68 -6.60 2.95
N ALA A 154 6.56 -7.03 2.35
CA ALA A 154 6.48 -7.25 0.91
C ALA A 154 6.70 -5.96 0.11
N MET A 155 6.14 -4.84 0.57
CA MET A 155 6.32 -3.51 -0.01
C MET A 155 7.77 -3.02 0.12
N VAL A 156 8.39 -3.21 1.29
CA VAL A 156 9.82 -2.87 1.50
C VAL A 156 10.70 -3.70 0.57
N PHE A 157 10.45 -5.01 0.48
CA PHE A 157 11.20 -5.91 -0.40
C PHE A 157 11.04 -5.51 -1.87
N ALA A 158 9.82 -5.20 -2.31
CA ALA A 158 9.55 -4.71 -3.66
C ALA A 158 10.29 -3.39 -3.94
N SER A 159 10.31 -2.45 -2.99
CA SER A 159 11.07 -1.19 -3.13
C SER A 159 12.57 -1.44 -3.28
N LEU A 160 13.13 -2.36 -2.49
CA LEU A 160 14.54 -2.76 -2.59
C LEU A 160 14.84 -3.40 -3.95
N LEU A 161 13.97 -4.28 -4.44
CA LEU A 161 14.12 -4.88 -5.76
C LEU A 161 14.07 -3.83 -6.87
N VAL A 162 13.08 -2.93 -6.86
CA VAL A 162 12.96 -1.85 -7.84
C VAL A 162 14.22 -0.98 -7.83
N THR A 163 14.70 -0.61 -6.64
CA THR A 163 15.94 0.17 -6.48
C THR A 163 17.15 -0.59 -7.02
N PHE A 164 17.28 -1.88 -6.70
CA PHE A 164 18.36 -2.73 -7.19
C PHE A 164 18.35 -2.85 -8.72
N PHE A 165 17.20 -3.13 -9.32
CA PHE A 165 17.04 -3.24 -10.76
C PHE A 165 17.27 -1.90 -11.46
N MET A 166 16.79 -0.79 -10.90
CA MET A 166 17.04 0.56 -11.42
C MET A 166 18.52 0.94 -11.34
N VAL A 167 19.20 0.67 -10.22
CA VAL A 167 20.65 0.90 -10.07
C VAL A 167 21.43 0.04 -11.06
N ARG A 168 21.04 -1.23 -11.23
CA ARG A 168 21.63 -2.13 -12.22
C ARG A 168 21.38 -1.64 -13.65
N ALA A 169 20.18 -1.12 -13.96
CA ALA A 169 19.87 -0.53 -15.27
C ALA A 169 20.71 0.74 -15.52
N TRP A 170 20.92 1.55 -14.47
CA TRP A 170 21.80 2.71 -14.51
C TRP A 170 23.26 2.32 -14.79
N GLN A 171 23.74 1.22 -14.21
CA GLN A 171 25.08 0.66 -14.47
C GLN A 171 25.21 0.06 -15.88
N ARG A 172 24.14 -0.56 -16.41
CA ARG A 172 24.13 -1.16 -17.75
C ARG A 172 23.97 -0.14 -18.87
N ASN A 173 23.60 1.10 -18.54
CA ASN A 173 23.48 2.21 -19.50
C ASN A 173 22.52 1.89 -20.67
N GLU A 174 21.58 0.95 -20.44
CA GLU A 174 20.58 0.56 -21.43
C GLU A 174 19.55 1.69 -21.54
N VAL A 175 19.35 2.15 -22.76
CA VAL A 175 18.36 3.16 -23.07
C VAL A 175 17.00 2.45 -23.02
N ILE A 176 16.15 2.81 -22.07
CA ILE A 176 14.82 2.18 -21.90
C ILE A 176 13.77 2.88 -22.82
N ILE A 177 14.21 3.82 -23.67
CA ILE A 177 13.39 4.54 -24.65
C ILE A 177 14.21 4.79 -25.91
#